data_AF-A0A2M8E3E1-F1
#
_entry.id   AF-A0A2M8E3E1-F1
#
_cell.length_a   1.000
_cell.length_b   1.000
_cell.length_c   1.000
_cell.angle_alpha   90.00
_cell.angle_beta   90.00
_cell.angle_gamma   90.00
#
_symmetry.space_group_name_H-M   'P 1'
#
loop_
_entity.id
_entity.type
_entity.pdbx_description
1 polymer ?
#
loop_
_entity_poly.entity_id
_entity_poly.type
_entity_poly.pdbx_seq_one_letter_code
_entity_poly.pdbx_strand_id
1 'polypeptide(L)'
;AAATYMRGVPFVQVPTTLLAQVDSSVGGKTAINHPLGKNMIGAFYQPLKVVCDLDTLKTLPARELSAGLAEVIKYGPIADMDFLTWLEAHLDAVLAREPAALAQVVRRSCEIKASVVAQDERESGLRAILNFGHTFGHAIEAGLGFGVWLHGEAVGCGMVLAAHLSQRLGLVDAFFVHRLVTLIAKAGLPTKAPVLDSADNAGRYLALMQLDKKSEAGEIKFVLIDQPGRAVVRPAPNALVRQVIDLSC
;
A
#
# COMPACT_ATOMS: atom_id res chain seq x y z
N ALA A 1 -4.20 -3.52 22.21
CA ALA A 1 -3.95 -4.20 23.50
C ALA A 1 -2.97 -3.39 24.36
N ALA A 2 -1.67 -3.32 24.02
CA ALA A 2 -0.67 -2.59 24.81
C ALA A 2 -1.04 -1.12 25.09
N ALA A 3 -1.58 -0.42 24.09
CA ALA A 3 -2.03 0.97 24.23
C ALA A 3 -3.15 1.18 25.27
N THR A 4 -3.98 0.17 25.53
CA THR A 4 -5.21 0.30 26.33
C THR A 4 -5.14 -0.44 27.66
N TYR A 5 -4.34 -1.50 27.76
CA TYR A 5 -4.15 -2.25 28.99
C TYR A 5 -3.54 -1.35 30.07
N MET A 6 -4.25 -1.18 31.19
CA MET A 6 -3.89 -0.25 32.26
C MET A 6 -3.56 1.18 31.77
N ARG A 7 -4.21 1.64 30.69
CA ARG A 7 -3.97 2.94 30.02
C ARG A 7 -2.59 3.07 29.34
N GLY A 8 -1.89 1.96 29.11
CA GLY A 8 -0.65 1.92 28.35
C GLY A 8 0.41 1.09 29.07
N VAL A 9 0.93 0.07 28.38
CA VAL A 9 2.13 -0.67 28.78
C VAL A 9 3.11 -0.78 27.62
N PRO A 10 4.42 -0.80 27.88
CA PRO A 10 5.40 -0.91 26.81
C PRO A 10 5.28 -2.22 26.03
N PHE A 11 5.62 -2.19 24.74
CA PHE A 11 5.62 -3.37 23.89
C PHE A 11 6.74 -3.33 22.86
N VAL A 12 7.10 -4.50 22.34
CA VAL A 12 8.07 -4.72 21.26
C VAL A 12 7.36 -5.41 20.11
N GLN A 13 7.68 -5.05 18.88
CA GLN A 13 7.20 -5.77 17.69
C GLN A 13 8.29 -6.69 17.16
N VAL A 14 7.89 -7.92 16.85
CA VAL A 14 8.74 -8.94 16.21
C VAL A 14 8.03 -9.38 14.92
N PRO A 15 8.04 -8.55 13.87
CA PRO A 15 7.33 -8.83 12.62
C PRO A 15 7.94 -10.01 11.86
N THR A 16 7.09 -10.98 11.48
CA THR A 16 7.50 -12.24 10.83
C THR A 16 7.05 -12.36 9.37
N THR A 17 6.40 -11.32 8.83
CA THR A 17 6.08 -11.22 7.40
C THR A 17 6.84 -10.05 6.80
N LEU A 18 7.12 -10.09 5.49
CA LEU A 18 7.79 -8.98 4.82
C LEU A 18 6.97 -7.69 4.96
N LEU A 19 5.65 -7.77 4.73
CA LEU A 19 4.72 -6.65 4.92
C LEU A 19 4.86 -6.01 6.31
N ALA A 20 4.90 -6.84 7.35
CA ALA A 20 5.01 -6.33 8.70
C ALA A 20 6.39 -5.69 8.95
N GLN A 21 7.46 -6.27 8.43
CA GLN A 21 8.83 -5.76 8.58
C GLN A 21 9.07 -4.43 7.88
N VAL A 22 8.41 -4.19 6.73
CA VAL A 22 8.64 -3.00 5.89
C VAL A 22 7.65 -1.88 6.13
N ASP A 23 6.45 -2.21 6.63
CA ASP A 23 5.37 -1.24 6.77
C ASP A 23 4.73 -1.31 8.17
N SER A 24 3.93 -2.33 8.49
CA SER A 24 3.00 -2.23 9.64
C SER A 24 3.68 -2.14 11.01
N SER A 25 4.93 -2.56 11.13
CA SER A 25 5.69 -2.41 12.39
C SER A 25 6.27 -1.01 12.62
N VAL A 26 6.17 -0.10 11.65
CA VAL A 26 6.74 1.25 11.76
C VAL A 26 5.62 2.29 11.80
N GLY A 27 5.65 3.16 12.80
CA GLY A 27 4.82 4.36 12.89
C GLY A 27 3.56 4.26 13.75
N GLY A 28 3.47 3.25 14.61
CA GLY A 28 2.59 3.27 15.80
C GLY A 28 1.09 3.18 15.55
N LYS A 29 0.60 3.02 14.32
CA LYS A 29 -0.83 2.79 14.07
C LYS A 29 -1.19 1.37 14.53
N THR A 30 -2.08 1.28 15.51
CA THR A 30 -2.64 0.00 15.97
C THR A 30 -4.16 0.08 15.89
N ALA A 31 -4.81 -0.94 15.35
CA ALA A 31 -6.26 -0.94 15.20
C ALA A 31 -6.84 -2.35 15.13
N ILE A 32 -8.16 -2.42 15.27
CA ILE A 32 -8.98 -3.59 14.99
C ILE A 32 -10.09 -3.21 14.00
N ASN A 33 -10.61 -4.22 13.29
CA ASN A 33 -11.73 -4.06 12.38
C ASN A 33 -13.05 -3.95 13.15
N HIS A 34 -14.00 -3.22 12.58
CA HIS A 34 -15.41 -3.23 12.94
C HIS A 34 -16.19 -3.88 11.78
N PRO A 35 -17.37 -4.52 11.99
CA PRO A 35 -18.16 -5.07 10.87
C PRO A 35 -18.48 -4.05 9.75
N LEU A 36 -18.44 -2.76 10.06
CA LEU A 36 -18.69 -1.67 9.12
C LEU A 36 -17.43 -1.09 8.46
N GLY A 37 -16.22 -1.54 8.80
CA GLY A 37 -14.98 -1.00 8.23
C GLY A 37 -13.68 -1.52 8.83
N LYS A 38 -12.61 -1.45 8.02
CA LYS A 38 -11.25 -1.87 8.38
C LYS A 38 -10.60 -0.83 9.31
N ASN A 39 -9.87 -1.29 10.33
CA ASN A 39 -9.07 -0.45 11.25
C ASN A 39 -9.81 0.71 11.94
N MET A 40 -11.13 0.60 12.12
CA MET A 40 -11.99 1.69 12.61
C MET A 40 -11.77 2.06 14.08
N ILE A 41 -11.25 1.14 14.89
CA ILE A 41 -11.06 1.34 16.34
C ILE A 41 -9.59 1.08 16.66
N GLY A 42 -8.88 2.09 17.16
CA GLY A 42 -7.44 1.99 17.31
C GLY A 42 -6.81 3.10 18.14
N ALA A 43 -5.48 3.09 18.18
CA ALA A 43 -4.65 4.08 18.84
C ALA A 43 -3.32 4.27 18.08
N PHE A 44 -2.80 5.49 18.13
CA PHE A 44 -1.40 5.77 17.81
C PHE A 44 -0.57 5.48 19.07
N TYR A 45 0.22 4.40 19.04
CA TYR A 45 1.02 3.92 20.17
C TYR A 45 2.32 3.27 19.67
N GLN A 46 3.45 3.93 19.93
CA GLN A 46 4.76 3.50 19.40
C GLN A 46 5.33 2.31 20.21
N PRO A 47 5.95 1.32 19.54
CA PRO A 47 6.70 0.28 20.23
C PRO A 47 8.00 0.84 20.82
N LEU A 48 8.53 0.19 21.87
CA LEU A 48 9.87 0.48 22.37
C LEU A 48 10.96 0.05 21.38
N LYS A 49 10.70 -1.03 20.64
CA LYS A 49 11.63 -1.62 19.69
C LYS A 49 10.88 -2.42 18.64
N VAL A 50 11.44 -2.46 17.43
CA VAL A 50 11.08 -3.40 16.37
C VAL A 50 12.28 -4.31 16.10
N VAL A 51 12.05 -5.62 16.06
CA VAL A 51 13.08 -6.63 15.79
C VAL A 51 12.72 -7.36 14.50
N CYS A 52 13.31 -6.93 13.38
CA CYS A 52 13.14 -7.58 12.08
C CYS A 52 14.21 -8.67 11.90
N ASP A 53 13.88 -9.90 12.27
CA ASP A 53 14.71 -11.07 11.97
C ASP A 53 14.35 -11.61 10.57
N LEU A 54 15.29 -11.51 9.64
CA LEU A 54 15.10 -11.93 8.25
C LEU A 54 14.94 -13.45 8.12
N ASP A 55 15.42 -14.23 9.09
CA ASP A 55 15.30 -15.69 9.04
C ASP A 55 13.84 -16.15 9.14
N THR A 56 12.97 -15.33 9.74
CA THR A 56 11.52 -15.59 9.79
C THR A 56 10.88 -15.61 8.38
N LEU A 57 11.49 -14.95 7.39
CA LEU A 57 11.00 -14.93 6.01
C LEU A 57 11.32 -16.23 5.25
N LYS A 58 12.22 -17.08 5.76
CA LYS A 58 12.57 -18.37 5.13
C LYS A 58 11.38 -19.32 5.09
N THR A 59 10.48 -19.26 6.08
CA THR A 59 9.28 -20.11 6.16
C THR A 59 8.02 -19.41 5.67
N LEU A 60 8.09 -18.13 5.32
CA LEU A 60 6.95 -17.36 4.83
C LEU A 60 6.47 -17.92 3.47
N PRO A 61 5.15 -18.10 3.26
CA PRO A 61 4.63 -18.50 1.95
C PRO A 61 5.01 -17.50 0.85
N ALA A 62 5.29 -17.98 -0.36
CA ALA A 62 5.68 -17.11 -1.48
C ALA A 62 4.62 -16.04 -1.82
N ARG A 63 3.33 -16.39 -1.67
CA ARG A 63 2.21 -15.45 -1.85
C ARG A 63 2.26 -14.29 -0.84
N GLU A 64 2.59 -14.57 0.41
CA GLU A 64 2.73 -13.58 1.48
C GLU A 64 3.99 -12.71 1.30
N LEU A 65 5.09 -13.29 0.80
CA LEU A 65 6.28 -12.54 0.42
C LEU A 65 5.94 -11.54 -0.70
N SER A 66 5.25 -12.01 -1.75
CA SER A 66 4.80 -11.20 -2.88
C SER A 66 3.85 -10.08 -2.43
N ALA A 67 2.89 -10.39 -1.55
CA ALA A 67 2.02 -9.38 -0.94
C ALA A 67 2.82 -8.31 -0.18
N GLY A 68 3.86 -8.69 0.58
CA GLY A 68 4.76 -7.72 1.22
C GLY A 68 5.52 -6.83 0.25
N LEU A 69 5.87 -7.32 -0.94
CA LEU A 69 6.55 -6.54 -1.97
C LEU A 69 5.70 -5.40 -2.53
N ALA A 70 4.37 -5.46 -2.43
CA ALA A 70 3.52 -4.34 -2.83
C ALA A 70 3.87 -3.06 -2.05
N GLU A 71 4.07 -3.18 -0.74
CA GLU A 71 4.45 -2.05 0.12
C GLU A 71 5.88 -1.58 -0.15
N VAL A 72 6.78 -2.51 -0.45
CA VAL A 72 8.16 -2.20 -0.83
C VAL A 72 8.20 -1.38 -2.12
N ILE A 73 7.50 -1.86 -3.16
CA ILE A 73 7.39 -1.20 -4.46
C ILE A 73 6.78 0.20 -4.30
N LYS A 74 5.76 0.34 -3.45
CA LYS A 74 5.05 1.60 -3.18
C LYS A 74 5.99 2.74 -2.80
N TYR A 75 7.05 2.49 -2.00
CA TYR A 75 7.99 3.53 -1.59
C TYR A 75 8.74 4.18 -2.75
N GLY A 76 9.00 3.42 -3.81
CA GLY A 76 9.71 3.90 -4.98
C GLY A 76 9.06 5.12 -5.64
N PRO A 77 7.86 4.99 -6.24
CA PRO A 77 7.21 6.06 -6.96
C PRO A 77 6.77 7.23 -6.07
N ILE A 78 6.55 7.02 -4.76
CA ILE A 78 6.08 8.09 -3.86
C ILE A 78 7.22 8.92 -3.24
N ALA A 79 8.45 8.37 -3.18
CA ALA A 79 9.54 9.00 -2.42
C ALA A 79 10.97 8.71 -2.93
N ASP A 80 11.23 7.59 -3.61
CA ASP A 80 12.61 7.18 -3.92
C ASP A 80 12.72 6.37 -5.24
N MET A 81 12.93 7.08 -6.35
CA MET A 81 13.07 6.45 -7.67
C MET A 81 14.37 5.65 -7.83
N ASP A 82 15.41 5.95 -7.04
CA ASP A 82 16.64 5.15 -7.05
C ASP A 82 16.38 3.79 -6.41
N PHE A 83 15.57 3.74 -5.35
CA PHE A 83 15.12 2.49 -4.76
C PHE A 83 14.21 1.70 -5.71
N LEU A 84 13.32 2.35 -6.47
CA LEU A 84 12.55 1.68 -7.52
C LEU A 84 13.46 1.03 -8.57
N THR A 85 14.48 1.77 -9.02
CA THR A 85 15.48 1.29 -9.99
C THR A 85 16.29 0.12 -9.43
N TRP A 86 16.66 0.20 -8.15
CA TRP A 86 17.34 -0.89 -7.46
C TRP A 86 16.47 -2.15 -7.39
N LEU A 87 15.17 -2.01 -7.08
CA LEU A 87 14.23 -3.14 -7.04
C LEU A 87 14.12 -3.81 -8.41
N GLU A 88 14.04 -3.05 -9.50
CA GLU A 88 13.98 -3.62 -10.85
C GLU A 88 15.18 -4.49 -11.20
N ALA A 89 16.36 -4.14 -10.69
CA ALA A 89 17.60 -4.87 -10.91
C ALA A 89 17.79 -6.08 -9.98
N HIS A 90 17.15 -6.08 -8.80
CA HIS A 90 17.41 -7.09 -7.74
C HIS A 90 16.17 -7.88 -7.32
N LEU A 91 15.03 -7.70 -7.99
CA LEU A 91 13.78 -8.35 -7.61
C LEU A 91 13.90 -9.88 -7.54
N ASP A 92 14.62 -10.49 -8.47
CA ASP A 92 14.82 -11.95 -8.49
C ASP A 92 15.57 -12.43 -7.23
N ALA A 93 16.58 -11.68 -6.78
CA ALA A 93 17.30 -11.96 -5.54
C ALA A 93 16.40 -11.80 -4.29
N VAL A 94 15.50 -10.81 -4.32
CA VAL A 94 14.51 -10.60 -3.24
C VAL A 94 13.50 -11.76 -3.20
N LEU A 95 12.98 -12.18 -4.35
CA LEU A 95 12.06 -13.32 -4.49
C LEU A 95 12.73 -14.64 -4.08
N ALA A 96 14.03 -14.79 -4.39
CA ALA A 96 14.87 -15.90 -3.94
C ALA A 96 15.27 -15.83 -2.45
N ARG A 97 14.86 -14.77 -1.74
CA ARG A 97 15.12 -14.55 -0.31
C ARG A 97 16.61 -14.44 0.03
N GLU A 98 17.38 -13.87 -0.88
CA GLU A 98 18.80 -13.63 -0.62
C GLU A 98 18.98 -12.66 0.56
N PRO A 99 19.78 -13.01 1.58
CA PRO A 99 19.87 -12.22 2.82
C PRO A 99 20.23 -10.75 2.60
N ALA A 100 21.17 -10.47 1.70
CA ALA A 100 21.61 -9.10 1.41
C ALA A 100 20.50 -8.27 0.73
N ALA A 101 19.76 -8.88 -0.21
CA ALA A 101 18.65 -8.23 -0.90
C ALA A 101 17.49 -7.94 0.06
N LEU A 102 17.12 -8.92 0.91
CA LEU A 102 16.10 -8.74 1.93
C LEU A 102 16.49 -7.66 2.95
N ALA A 103 17.74 -7.67 3.42
CA ALA A 103 18.24 -6.66 4.35
C ALA A 103 18.15 -5.24 3.75
N GLN A 104 18.52 -5.08 2.48
CA GLN A 104 18.42 -3.81 1.78
C GLN A 104 16.95 -3.34 1.67
N VAL A 105 16.04 -4.23 1.26
CA VAL A 105 14.61 -3.93 1.14
C VAL A 105 14.01 -3.51 2.48
N VAL A 106 14.26 -4.27 3.54
CA VAL A 106 13.72 -3.98 4.88
C VAL A 106 14.29 -2.68 5.42
N ARG A 107 15.61 -2.48 5.31
CA ARG A 107 16.26 -1.27 5.79
C ARG A 107 15.71 -0.04 5.09
N ARG A 108 15.70 -0.03 3.74
CA ARG A 108 15.31 1.15 2.97
C ARG A 108 13.83 1.50 3.14
N SER A 109 12.96 0.50 3.18
CA SER A 109 11.54 0.69 3.45
C SER A 109 11.30 1.34 4.82
N CYS A 110 11.98 0.84 5.85
CA CYS A 110 11.93 1.41 7.19
C CYS A 110 12.46 2.84 7.26
N GLU A 111 13.59 3.14 6.59
CA GLU A 111 14.14 4.50 6.51
C GLU A 111 13.14 5.49 5.91
N ILE A 112 12.52 5.13 4.77
CA ILE A 112 11.53 5.97 4.09
C ILE A 112 10.30 6.17 4.98
N LYS A 113 9.73 5.09 5.52
CA LYS A 113 8.54 5.19 6.38
C LYS A 113 8.83 5.98 7.65
N ALA A 114 9.96 5.75 8.31
CA ALA A 114 10.35 6.50 9.50
C ALA A 114 10.50 8.00 9.20
N SER A 115 11.11 8.36 8.07
CA SER A 115 11.24 9.76 7.64
C SER A 115 9.88 10.43 7.42
N VAL A 116 8.94 9.74 6.76
CA VAL A 116 7.57 10.25 6.55
C VAL A 116 6.80 10.37 7.87
N VAL A 117 6.88 9.36 8.73
CA VAL A 117 6.21 9.35 10.04
C VAL A 117 6.77 10.42 10.98
N ALA A 118 8.08 10.65 10.97
CA ALA A 118 8.71 11.68 11.79
C ALA A 118 8.24 13.10 11.41
N GLN A 119 7.91 13.32 10.14
CA GLN A 119 7.37 14.57 9.64
C GLN A 119 5.85 14.73 9.88
N ASP A 120 5.12 13.62 9.99
CA ASP A 120 3.66 13.62 10.18
C ASP A 120 3.18 12.35 10.91
N GLU A 121 3.34 12.31 12.23
CA GLU A 121 3.01 11.12 13.01
C GLU A 121 1.51 10.81 12.99
N ARG A 122 0.64 11.83 12.99
CA ARG A 122 -0.81 11.65 13.13
C ARG A 122 -1.58 11.66 11.81
N GLU A 123 -0.87 11.65 10.68
CA GLU A 123 -1.47 11.61 9.33
C GLU A 123 -2.40 12.79 9.04
N SER A 124 -1.96 14.01 9.38
CA SER A 124 -2.68 15.24 9.05
C SER A 124 -2.23 15.88 7.73
N GLY A 125 -1.25 15.32 7.04
CA GLY A 125 -0.72 15.85 5.79
C GLY A 125 0.14 14.84 5.02
N LEU A 126 1.47 14.97 5.13
CA LEU A 126 2.43 14.22 4.32
C LEU A 126 2.24 12.71 4.40
N ARG A 127 1.93 12.15 5.57
CA ARG A 127 1.85 10.69 5.77
C ARG A 127 0.77 10.04 4.91
N ALA A 128 -0.20 10.80 4.42
CA ALA A 128 -1.20 10.32 3.48
C ALA A 128 -0.62 9.76 2.18
N ILE A 129 0.60 10.15 1.76
CA ILE A 129 1.25 9.58 0.56
C ILE A 129 1.50 8.07 0.67
N LEU A 130 1.58 7.54 1.90
CA LEU A 130 1.72 6.11 2.15
C LEU A 130 0.48 5.32 1.74
N ASN A 131 -0.63 5.99 1.42
CA ASN A 131 -1.87 5.36 0.94
C ASN A 131 -1.91 5.28 -0.60
N PHE A 132 -0.78 5.41 -1.30
CA PHE A 132 -0.70 5.11 -2.75
C PHE A 132 -1.20 3.69 -3.03
N GLY A 133 -2.12 3.58 -3.99
CA GLY A 133 -2.84 2.34 -4.31
C GLY A 133 -3.95 1.94 -3.33
N HIS A 134 -3.96 2.42 -2.09
CA HIS A 134 -4.86 1.92 -1.04
C HIS A 134 -6.34 2.23 -1.28
N THR A 135 -6.66 3.38 -1.90
CA THR A 135 -8.07 3.74 -2.16
C THR A 135 -8.74 2.72 -3.09
N PHE A 136 -8.05 2.30 -4.15
CA PHE A 136 -8.52 1.21 -5.00
C PHE A 136 -8.38 -0.15 -4.32
N GLY A 137 -7.26 -0.41 -3.64
CA GLY A 137 -7.01 -1.68 -2.95
C GLY A 137 -8.07 -2.02 -1.90
N HIS A 138 -8.47 -1.05 -1.07
CA HIS A 138 -9.53 -1.24 -0.08
C HIS A 138 -10.90 -1.51 -0.74
N ALA A 139 -11.18 -0.90 -1.90
CA ALA A 139 -12.38 -1.23 -2.66
C ALA A 139 -12.34 -2.67 -3.22
N ILE A 140 -11.17 -3.16 -3.66
CA ILE A 140 -10.98 -4.56 -4.06
C ILE A 140 -11.20 -5.50 -2.86
N GLU A 141 -10.56 -5.24 -1.73
CA GLU A 141 -10.69 -6.06 -0.51
C GLU A 141 -12.16 -6.13 -0.04
N ALA A 142 -12.84 -4.98 0.03
CA ALA A 142 -14.23 -4.91 0.45
C ALA A 142 -15.19 -5.53 -0.57
N GLY A 143 -14.87 -5.43 -1.87
CA GLY A 143 -15.68 -5.95 -2.97
C GLY A 143 -15.62 -7.47 -3.10
N LEU A 144 -14.42 -8.07 -2.98
CA LEU A 144 -14.23 -9.52 -3.00
C LEU A 144 -14.60 -10.19 -1.68
N GLY A 145 -14.56 -9.43 -0.57
CA GLY A 145 -14.64 -9.95 0.79
C GLY A 145 -13.25 -10.09 1.41
N PHE A 146 -13.14 -9.67 2.68
CA PHE A 146 -11.86 -9.66 3.39
C PHE A 146 -11.25 -11.06 3.47
N GLY A 147 -9.98 -11.17 3.05
CA GLY A 147 -9.21 -12.42 3.09
C GLY A 147 -9.20 -13.23 1.78
N VAL A 148 -10.01 -12.87 0.77
CA VAL A 148 -9.95 -13.50 -0.56
C VAL A 148 -8.65 -13.11 -1.26
N TRP A 149 -8.42 -11.81 -1.42
CA TRP A 149 -7.12 -11.26 -1.74
C TRP A 149 -6.40 -10.84 -0.46
N LEU A 150 -5.09 -11.08 -0.43
CA LEU A 150 -4.22 -10.51 0.58
C LEU A 150 -4.17 -8.99 0.38
N HIS A 151 -3.93 -8.25 1.46
CA HIS A 151 -3.85 -6.80 1.40
C HIS A 151 -2.85 -6.30 0.35
N GLY A 152 -1.66 -6.91 0.30
CA GLY A 152 -0.65 -6.56 -0.69
C GLY A 152 -1.04 -6.83 -2.14
N GLU A 153 -1.85 -7.86 -2.42
CA GLU A 153 -2.39 -8.13 -3.77
C GLU A 153 -3.31 -6.99 -4.21
N ALA A 154 -4.20 -6.58 -3.30
CA ALA A 154 -5.12 -5.47 -3.55
C ALA A 154 -4.40 -4.12 -3.66
N VAL A 155 -3.40 -3.85 -2.81
CA VAL A 155 -2.58 -2.63 -2.88
C VAL A 155 -1.74 -2.61 -4.17
N GLY A 156 -1.12 -3.72 -4.55
CA GLY A 156 -0.39 -3.86 -5.81
C GLY A 156 -1.24 -3.52 -7.02
N CYS A 157 -2.41 -4.14 -7.14
CA CYS A 157 -3.37 -3.81 -8.20
C CYS A 157 -3.90 -2.38 -8.09
N GLY A 158 -4.11 -1.89 -6.87
CA GLY A 158 -4.52 -0.53 -6.59
C GLY A 158 -3.50 0.52 -7.07
N MET A 159 -2.20 0.22 -6.96
CA MET A 159 -1.15 1.08 -7.51
C MET A 159 -1.20 1.14 -9.04
N VAL A 160 -1.54 0.05 -9.72
CA VAL A 160 -1.75 0.04 -11.19
C VAL A 160 -2.89 0.99 -11.57
N LEU A 161 -4.03 0.88 -10.91
CA LEU A 161 -5.18 1.75 -11.12
C LEU A 161 -4.81 3.23 -10.84
N ALA A 162 -4.12 3.50 -9.73
CA ALA A 162 -3.69 4.85 -9.37
C ALA A 162 -2.66 5.44 -10.37
N ALA A 163 -1.77 4.61 -10.92
CA ALA A 163 -0.81 5.03 -11.94
C ALA A 163 -1.49 5.37 -13.27
N HIS A 164 -2.44 4.56 -13.72
CA HIS A 164 -3.26 4.88 -14.89
C HIS A 164 -4.11 6.14 -14.69
N LEU A 165 -4.65 6.35 -13.48
CA LEU A 165 -5.34 7.59 -13.15
C LEU A 165 -4.41 8.80 -13.19
N SER A 166 -3.19 8.66 -12.65
CA SER A 166 -2.15 9.70 -12.71
C SER A 166 -1.80 10.06 -14.16
N GLN A 167 -1.67 9.05 -15.03
CA GLN A 167 -1.42 9.24 -16.46
C GLN A 167 -2.56 9.98 -17.16
N ARG A 168 -3.82 9.59 -16.91
CA ARG A 168 -4.99 10.26 -17.52
C ARG A 168 -5.15 11.70 -17.07
N LEU A 169 -4.65 12.04 -15.89
CA LEU A 169 -4.60 13.40 -15.38
C LEU A 169 -3.39 14.19 -15.90
N GLY A 170 -2.54 13.59 -16.74
CA GLY A 170 -1.37 14.22 -17.33
C GLY A 170 -0.19 14.40 -16.36
N LEU A 171 -0.17 13.67 -15.25
CA LEU A 171 0.85 13.79 -14.21
C LEU A 171 2.10 12.96 -14.53
N VAL A 172 1.91 11.77 -15.09
CA VAL A 172 2.99 10.87 -15.49
C VAL A 172 2.76 10.38 -16.92
N ASP A 173 3.83 9.94 -17.57
CA ASP A 173 3.76 9.39 -18.92
C ASP A 173 3.43 7.89 -18.95
N ALA A 174 3.17 7.37 -20.15
CA ALA A 174 2.91 5.94 -20.36
C ALA A 174 4.10 5.06 -20.00
N PHE A 175 5.33 5.59 -20.13
CA PHE A 175 6.55 4.86 -19.84
C PHE A 175 6.64 4.53 -18.34
N PHE A 176 6.39 5.50 -17.48
CA PHE A 176 6.36 5.29 -16.03
C PHE A 176 5.30 4.28 -15.62
N VAL A 177 4.08 4.36 -16.18
CA VAL A 177 3.02 3.39 -15.90
C VAL A 177 3.45 1.99 -16.30
N HIS A 178 3.98 1.82 -17.52
CA HIS A 178 4.46 0.53 -17.98
C HIS A 178 5.57 -0.05 -17.10
N ARG A 179 6.52 0.81 -16.69
CA ARG A 179 7.61 0.47 -15.77
C ARG A 179 7.08 -0.06 -14.44
N LEU A 180 6.17 0.66 -13.79
CA LEU A 180 5.58 0.26 -12.51
C LEU A 180 4.75 -1.03 -12.64
N VAL A 181 3.89 -1.13 -13.66
CA VAL A 181 3.06 -2.33 -13.91
C VAL A 181 3.92 -3.56 -14.14
N THR A 182 5.03 -3.42 -14.88
CA THR A 182 5.97 -4.50 -15.14
C THR A 182 6.62 -4.99 -13.85
N LEU A 183 7.06 -4.07 -12.98
CA LEU A 183 7.65 -4.44 -11.69
C LEU A 183 6.65 -5.15 -10.78
N ILE A 184 5.41 -4.64 -10.70
CA ILE A 184 4.32 -5.27 -9.92
C ILE A 184 4.03 -6.68 -10.43
N ALA A 185 3.92 -6.87 -11.76
CA ALA A 185 3.70 -8.18 -12.36
C ALA A 185 4.85 -9.15 -12.06
N LYS A 186 6.11 -8.70 -12.20
CA LYS A 186 7.29 -9.51 -11.89
C LYS A 186 7.37 -9.91 -10.41
N ALA A 187 6.84 -9.08 -9.52
CA ALA A 187 6.76 -9.39 -8.08
C ALA A 187 5.66 -10.41 -7.75
N GLY A 188 4.96 -10.96 -8.74
CA GLY A 188 3.89 -11.95 -8.57
C GLY A 188 2.56 -11.36 -8.10
N LEU A 189 2.37 -10.04 -8.27
CA LEU A 189 1.15 -9.33 -7.84
C LEU A 189 0.15 -9.18 -9.00
N PRO A 190 -1.17 -9.16 -8.71
CA PRO A 190 -2.18 -8.89 -9.73
C PRO A 190 -2.04 -7.49 -10.33
N THR A 191 -2.16 -7.39 -11.65
CA THR A 191 -2.19 -6.12 -12.40
C THR A 191 -3.52 -5.85 -13.09
N LYS A 192 -4.47 -6.79 -13.00
CA LYS A 192 -5.86 -6.63 -13.41
C LYS A 192 -6.76 -6.67 -12.19
N ALA A 193 -7.64 -5.68 -12.08
CA ALA A 193 -8.58 -5.62 -10.99
C ALA A 193 -9.76 -6.59 -11.25
N PRO A 194 -10.41 -7.12 -10.21
CA PRO A 194 -11.59 -7.96 -10.40
C PRO A 194 -12.80 -7.13 -10.87
N VAL A 195 -13.68 -7.77 -11.64
CA VAL A 195 -15.05 -7.28 -11.84
C VAL A 195 -15.87 -7.57 -10.58
N LEU A 196 -16.28 -6.52 -9.87
CA LEU A 196 -17.04 -6.60 -8.62
C LEU A 196 -18.56 -6.58 -8.83
N ASP A 197 -19.01 -6.03 -9.96
CA ASP A 197 -20.42 -5.95 -10.35
C ASP A 197 -20.52 -6.01 -11.88
N SER A 198 -21.29 -6.95 -12.42
CA SER A 198 -21.42 -7.13 -13.88
C SER A 198 -22.29 -6.07 -14.55
N ALA A 199 -23.13 -5.34 -13.80
CA ALA A 199 -24.02 -4.31 -14.33
C ALA A 199 -23.42 -2.91 -14.25
N ASP A 200 -22.78 -2.56 -13.13
CA ASP A 200 -22.06 -1.29 -12.95
C ASP A 200 -20.78 -1.47 -12.12
N ASN A 201 -19.77 -2.10 -12.71
CA ASN A 201 -18.49 -2.38 -12.04
C ASN A 201 -17.87 -1.11 -11.45
N ALA A 202 -17.68 -0.08 -12.26
CA ALA A 202 -17.06 1.16 -11.81
C ALA A 202 -17.90 1.88 -10.73
N GLY A 203 -19.23 1.83 -10.81
CA GLY A 203 -20.11 2.33 -9.75
C GLY A 203 -19.92 1.59 -8.44
N ARG A 204 -19.78 0.26 -8.48
CA ARG A 204 -19.51 -0.56 -7.29
C ARG A 204 -18.19 -0.18 -6.63
N TYR A 205 -17.13 -0.01 -7.41
CA TYR A 205 -15.83 0.48 -6.93
C TYR A 205 -15.95 1.86 -6.26
N LEU A 206 -16.61 2.83 -6.91
CA LEU A 206 -16.81 4.18 -6.36
C LEU A 206 -17.57 4.16 -5.04
N ALA A 207 -18.64 3.36 -4.95
CA ALA A 207 -19.41 3.21 -3.72
C ALA A 207 -18.57 2.66 -2.56
N LEU A 208 -17.71 1.67 -2.84
CA LEU A 208 -16.80 1.09 -1.82
C LEU A 208 -15.71 2.08 -1.40
N MET A 209 -15.14 2.85 -2.34
CA MET A 209 -14.15 3.89 -2.05
C MET A 209 -14.72 5.03 -1.17
N GLN A 210 -16.00 5.36 -1.30
CA GLN A 210 -16.66 6.37 -0.45
C GLN A 210 -16.81 5.92 1.01
N LEU A 211 -16.91 4.61 1.27
CA LEU A 211 -17.04 4.07 2.62
C LEU A 211 -15.72 4.11 3.39
N ASP A 212 -14.59 3.98 2.70
CA ASP A 212 -13.23 3.95 3.28
C ASP A 212 -12.87 5.27 3.99
N LYS A 213 -13.47 6.40 3.59
CA LYS A 213 -13.04 7.75 4.02
C LYS A 213 -14.17 8.64 4.51
N LYS A 214 -15.04 8.14 5.41
CA LYS A 214 -16.18 8.88 5.99
C LYS A 214 -15.82 10.10 6.87
N SER A 215 -14.72 10.78 6.62
CA SER A 215 -14.36 12.05 7.26
C SER A 215 -13.62 12.95 6.27
N GLU A 216 -14.39 13.73 5.50
CA GLU A 216 -14.12 15.05 4.92
C GLU A 216 -14.85 15.22 3.57
N ALA A 217 -15.91 16.02 3.56
CA ALA A 217 -16.53 16.65 2.39
C ALA A 217 -17.07 15.79 1.23
N GLY A 218 -17.13 14.46 1.33
CA GLY A 218 -17.86 13.60 0.38
C GLY A 218 -17.19 13.38 -0.99
N GLU A 219 -16.01 13.97 -1.21
CA GLU A 219 -15.23 13.78 -2.43
C GLU A 219 -14.06 12.81 -2.19
N ILE A 220 -13.89 11.82 -3.06
CA ILE A 220 -12.82 10.82 -2.93
C ILE A 220 -11.48 11.47 -3.25
N LYS A 221 -10.59 11.57 -2.26
CA LYS A 221 -9.19 11.96 -2.45
C LYS A 221 -8.36 10.72 -2.80
N PHE A 222 -7.57 10.80 -3.86
CA PHE A 222 -6.63 9.78 -4.29
C PHE A 222 -5.20 10.22 -3.96
N VAL A 223 -4.35 9.24 -3.66
CA VAL A 223 -2.90 9.43 -3.70
C VAL A 223 -2.44 9.07 -5.10
N LEU A 224 -1.85 10.02 -5.80
CA LEU A 224 -1.42 9.92 -7.20
C LEU A 224 0.05 10.30 -7.32
N ILE A 225 0.69 9.90 -8.41
CA ILE A 225 2.06 10.29 -8.71
C ILE A 225 2.02 11.55 -9.57
N ASP A 226 2.52 12.66 -9.03
CA ASP A 226 2.59 13.95 -9.71
C ASP A 226 3.76 13.98 -10.71
N GLN A 227 4.89 13.41 -10.29
CA GLN A 227 6.07 13.08 -11.08
C GLN A 227 6.76 11.88 -10.40
N PRO A 228 7.57 11.06 -11.11
CA PRO A 228 8.25 9.94 -10.48
C PRO A 228 9.05 10.36 -9.24
N GLY A 229 8.76 9.77 -8.08
CA GLY A 229 9.37 10.11 -6.80
C GLY A 229 8.61 11.16 -5.98
N ARG A 230 7.48 11.67 -6.50
CA ARG A 230 6.64 12.66 -5.83
C ARG A 230 5.15 12.30 -5.93
N ALA A 231 4.55 12.03 -4.77
CA ALA A 231 3.12 11.81 -4.66
C ALA A 231 2.33 13.09 -4.32
N VAL A 232 1.06 13.13 -4.71
CA VAL A 232 0.10 14.20 -4.39
C VAL A 232 -1.22 13.59 -3.94
N VAL A 233 -1.88 14.23 -2.97
CA VAL A 233 -3.24 13.88 -2.54
C VAL A 233 -4.22 14.86 -3.17
N ARG A 234 -5.11 14.37 -4.05
CA ARG A 234 -6.08 15.23 -4.75
C ARG A 234 -7.33 14.45 -5.17
N PRO A 235 -8.47 15.13 -5.37
CA PRO A 235 -9.62 14.51 -6.01
C PRO A 235 -9.37 14.25 -7.50
N ALA A 236 -10.21 13.40 -8.09
CA ALA A 236 -10.22 13.12 -9.52
C ALA A 236 -11.67 13.06 -10.05
N PRO A 237 -11.95 13.52 -11.28
CA PRO A 237 -13.27 13.42 -11.88
C PRO A 237 -13.75 11.97 -11.95
N ASN A 238 -14.98 11.69 -11.48
CA ASN A 238 -15.57 10.34 -11.51
C ASN A 238 -15.53 9.72 -12.90
N ALA A 239 -15.71 10.51 -13.97
CA ALA A 239 -15.64 10.01 -15.34
C ALA A 239 -14.27 9.38 -15.67
N LEU A 240 -13.16 9.99 -15.22
CA LEU A 240 -11.82 9.42 -15.41
C LEU A 240 -11.59 8.18 -14.54
N VAL A 241 -12.08 8.21 -13.30
CA VAL A 241 -11.98 7.06 -12.39
C VAL A 241 -12.72 5.85 -12.98
N ARG A 242 -13.93 6.05 -13.53
CA ARG A 242 -14.70 5.00 -14.21
C ARG A 242 -13.94 4.41 -15.40
N GLN A 243 -13.41 5.27 -16.28
CA GLN A 243 -12.59 4.83 -17.42
C GLN A 243 -11.38 3.98 -17.00
N VAL A 244 -10.70 4.36 -15.91
CA VAL A 244 -9.56 3.59 -15.39
C VAL A 244 -10.00 2.20 -14.93
N ILE A 245 -11.10 2.12 -14.18
CA ILE A 245 -11.63 0.84 -13.69
C ILE A 245 -12.04 -0.04 -14.87
N ASP A 246 -12.81 0.49 -15.81
CA ASP A 246 -13.34 -0.30 -16.95
C ASP A 246 -12.24 -0.83 -17.88
N LEU A 247 -11.09 -0.17 -17.96
CA LEU A 247 -9.94 -0.62 -18.76
C LEU A 247 -8.99 -1.55 -18.01
N SER A 248 -9.05 -1.56 -16.68
CA SER A 248 -8.12 -2.32 -15.83
C SER A 248 -8.73 -3.59 -15.24
N CYS A 249 -10.02 -3.85 -15.51
CA CYS A 249 -10.73 -5.06 -15.09
C CYS A 249 -10.83 -6.10 -16.22
#